data_AF-A0A940V6T2-F1
#
_entry.id   AF-A0A940V6T2-F1
#
_cell.length_a   1.000
_cell.length_b   1.000
_cell.length_c   1.000
_cell.angle_alpha   90.00
_cell.angle_beta   90.00
_cell.angle_gamma   90.00
#
_symmetry.space_group_name_H-M   'P 1'
#
loop_
_entity.id
_entity.type
_entity.pdbx_description
1 polymer ?
#
loop_
_entity_poly.entity_id
_entity_poly.type
_entity_poly.pdbx_seq_one_letter_code
_entity_poly.pdbx_strand_id
1 'polypeptide(L)'
;EKVSGQDFSEYVMNNITKPLNMKNTQTPRDEFDREKLAKTYVAGSTTTLPVENVNAIGAGGIYSSAEDMCRFAEIFRYGIEDKVLSDTSARAMAKSEYKSGQWHPEANALFSYGLGWDSVDTYPFNQYGIKAVVKGGDTPLYHASLVVLPEEGISMAVLSSGGASSYDQVFAQDILLKVLLAKGKISEIKPNQSFTAPVKTAMPASEMKNAGSYAFYGGVVSAEISEEGVLSLYTGAGQKQQFIYTGDGRFCYMDGSTFVSFEEQNDNTYLYVQGYSTLPYLGQIADANYQAQKIEENPLAKKVKAAWDNRKDKEYLLLNEKYTSLSYAIGAPVTKISLSEQPVGYLSCAKVIDENHAKTLLQIPGLFGRDLFDITFYTKAKMEYLKSAGAIYVSEDTVKQVPTKSFTVTIAKDGYAQWYKLGTKSDGKKLKVSLGKNASLSVYDKDWKCIYSSLTNKETTVTLPKGGYIVFAGKTGAKLSAKY
;
A
#
# COMPACT_ATOMS: atom_id res chain seq x y z
N GLU A 1 18.85 -4.12 16.63
CA GLU A 1 19.03 -5.54 17.02
C GLU A 1 20.44 -6.04 16.76
N LYS A 2 20.85 -6.37 15.53
CA LYS A 2 22.21 -6.91 15.27
C LYS A 2 23.35 -6.04 15.80
N VAL A 3 23.26 -4.72 15.66
CA VAL A 3 24.30 -3.78 16.11
C VAL A 3 24.25 -3.56 17.63
N SER A 4 23.06 -3.37 18.20
CA SER A 4 22.88 -3.01 19.62
C SER A 4 22.81 -4.20 20.58
N GLY A 5 22.56 -5.42 20.07
CA GLY A 5 22.24 -6.60 20.87
C GLY A 5 20.87 -6.56 21.57
N GLN A 6 20.10 -5.48 21.41
CA GLN A 6 18.78 -5.27 22.03
C GLN A 6 17.67 -5.56 21.03
N ASP A 7 16.54 -6.09 21.50
CA ASP A 7 15.31 -6.19 20.71
C ASP A 7 14.86 -4.80 20.24
N PHE A 8 14.18 -4.73 19.09
CA PHE A 8 13.73 -3.47 18.52
C PHE A 8 12.86 -2.66 19.50
N SER A 9 11.88 -3.29 20.13
CA SER A 9 10.96 -2.61 21.06
C SER A 9 11.70 -2.09 22.29
N GLU A 10 12.63 -2.88 22.84
CA GLU A 10 13.47 -2.48 23.97
C GLU A 10 14.40 -1.31 23.61
N TYR A 11 15.00 -1.36 22.42
CA TYR A 11 15.89 -0.30 21.96
C TYR A 11 15.15 1.03 21.80
N VAL A 12 13.98 1.01 21.14
CA VAL A 12 13.12 2.20 20.99
C VAL A 12 12.71 2.73 22.36
N MET A 13 12.30 1.86 23.27
CA MET A 13 11.91 2.27 24.62
C MET A 13 13.07 2.96 25.36
N ASN A 14 14.23 2.33 25.42
CA ASN A 14 15.34 2.77 26.26
C ASN A 14 16.08 3.99 25.69
N ASN A 15 16.18 4.10 24.37
CA ASN A 15 17.02 5.10 23.72
C ASN A 15 16.22 6.25 23.09
N ILE A 16 14.89 6.12 22.96
CA ILE A 16 14.05 7.15 22.33
C ILE A 16 12.90 7.55 23.26
N THR A 17 11.97 6.64 23.57
CA THR A 17 10.72 7.06 24.23
C THR A 17 10.90 7.41 25.70
N LYS A 18 11.73 6.68 26.46
CA LYS A 18 12.04 7.03 27.86
C LYS A 18 12.80 8.37 27.97
N PRO A 19 13.90 8.61 27.23
CA PRO A 19 14.58 9.91 27.26
C PRO A 19 13.68 11.09 26.90
N LEU A 20 12.74 10.89 25.97
CA LEU A 20 11.81 11.94 25.51
C LEU A 20 10.50 12.00 26.30
N ASN A 21 10.35 11.17 27.35
CA ASN A 21 9.15 11.09 28.17
C ASN A 21 7.85 10.84 27.35
N MET A 22 7.95 9.99 26.32
CA MET A 22 6.85 9.63 25.42
C MET A 22 6.04 8.46 25.99
N LYS A 23 5.15 8.75 26.94
CA LYS A 23 4.48 7.72 27.78
C LYS A 23 3.41 6.90 27.05
N ASN A 24 2.89 7.40 25.94
CA ASN A 24 1.84 6.78 25.11
C ASN A 24 2.40 6.22 23.79
N THR A 25 3.73 6.13 23.66
CA THR A 25 4.37 5.49 22.51
C THR A 25 4.74 4.06 22.85
N GLN A 26 4.15 3.11 22.12
CA GLN A 26 4.22 1.68 22.40
C GLN A 26 4.33 0.88 21.10
N THR A 27 4.84 -0.34 21.17
CA THR A 27 4.87 -1.30 20.07
C THR A 27 3.82 -2.40 20.29
N PRO A 28 3.52 -3.25 19.27
CA PRO A 28 2.59 -4.36 19.44
C PRO A 28 3.06 -5.41 20.45
N ARG A 29 4.35 -5.40 20.82
CA ARG A 29 4.93 -6.30 21.83
C ARG A 29 4.77 -5.80 23.26
N ASP A 30 4.50 -4.51 23.45
CA ASP A 30 4.38 -3.93 24.78
C ASP A 30 3.01 -4.25 25.40
N GLU A 31 3.02 -4.43 26.72
CA GLU A 31 1.82 -4.56 27.53
C GLU A 31 1.31 -3.16 27.90
N PHE A 32 0.18 -2.77 27.32
CA PHE A 32 -0.49 -1.52 27.65
C PHE A 32 -2.01 -1.65 27.43
N ASP A 33 -2.75 -0.68 27.99
CA ASP A 33 -4.19 -0.59 27.83
C ASP A 33 -4.56 -0.26 26.37
N ARG A 34 -5.04 -1.29 25.65
CA ARG A 34 -5.41 -1.21 24.23
C ARG A 34 -6.70 -0.42 24.01
N GLU A 35 -7.51 -0.19 25.04
CA GLU A 35 -8.73 0.64 24.94
C GLU A 35 -8.42 2.12 24.73
N LYS A 36 -7.16 2.54 24.94
CA LYS A 36 -6.69 3.90 24.63
C LYS A 36 -6.50 4.17 23.14
N LEU A 37 -6.45 3.13 22.31
CA LEU A 37 -6.31 3.29 20.86
C LEU A 37 -7.61 3.82 20.26
N ALA A 38 -7.48 4.69 19.26
CA ALA A 38 -8.64 5.18 18.53
C ALA A 38 -9.40 4.01 17.89
N LYS A 39 -10.73 4.05 17.97
CA LYS A 39 -11.57 3.01 17.37
C LYS A 39 -11.47 3.07 15.84
N THR A 40 -11.45 1.90 15.23
CA THR A 40 -11.48 1.69 13.79
C THR A 40 -12.78 0.97 13.42
N TYR A 41 -13.20 1.12 12.17
CA TYR A 41 -14.54 0.72 11.75
C TYR A 41 -14.51 -0.04 10.42
N VAL A 42 -15.46 -0.96 10.26
CA VAL A 42 -15.73 -1.55 8.94
C VAL A 42 -16.19 -0.44 8.00
N ALA A 43 -15.60 -0.35 6.81
CA ALA A 43 -15.94 0.65 5.81
C ALA A 43 -17.46 0.71 5.56
N GLY A 44 -18.04 1.91 5.63
CA GLY A 44 -19.48 2.13 5.46
C GLY A 44 -20.36 1.62 6.61
N SER A 45 -19.79 1.24 7.76
CA SER A 45 -20.52 0.75 8.93
C SER A 45 -20.03 1.44 10.21
N THR A 46 -20.85 1.40 11.26
CA THR A 46 -20.48 1.81 12.62
C THR A 46 -19.93 0.65 13.47
N THR A 47 -19.76 -0.53 12.86
CA THR A 47 -19.20 -1.71 13.53
C THR A 47 -17.71 -1.50 13.81
N THR A 48 -17.35 -1.50 15.09
CA THR A 48 -15.96 -1.37 15.54
C THR A 48 -15.16 -2.63 15.21
N LEU A 49 -13.93 -2.44 14.73
CA LEU A 49 -12.98 -3.51 14.49
C LEU A 49 -12.14 -3.79 15.73
N PRO A 50 -11.59 -5.02 15.88
CA PRO A 50 -10.53 -5.29 16.83
C PRO A 50 -9.30 -4.41 16.57
N VAL A 51 -8.48 -4.21 17.61
CA VAL A 51 -7.22 -3.47 17.49
C VAL A 51 -6.31 -4.12 16.45
N GLU A 52 -5.91 -3.31 15.49
CA GLU A 52 -4.93 -3.70 14.48
C GLU A 52 -3.55 -3.85 15.10
N ASN A 53 -2.85 -4.91 14.72
CA ASN A 53 -1.44 -5.12 15.06
C ASN A 53 -0.63 -5.36 13.78
N VAL A 54 0.23 -4.40 13.45
CA VAL A 54 1.12 -4.51 12.29
C VAL A 54 2.35 -5.33 12.67
N ASN A 55 2.57 -6.45 11.98
CA ASN A 55 3.68 -7.36 12.26
C ASN A 55 5.03 -6.86 11.68
N ALA A 56 5.03 -5.74 10.95
CA ALA A 56 6.22 -5.04 10.48
C ALA A 56 6.58 -3.90 11.46
N ILE A 57 6.92 -4.26 12.71
CA ILE A 57 7.06 -3.31 13.82
C ILE A 57 8.01 -2.16 13.49
N GLY A 58 9.17 -2.45 12.90
CA GLY A 58 10.17 -1.45 12.53
C GLY A 58 9.84 -0.58 11.33
N ALA A 59 8.79 -0.90 10.55
CA ALA A 59 8.38 -0.12 9.39
C ALA A 59 7.16 0.79 9.68
N GLY A 60 6.25 0.35 10.55
CA GLY A 60 5.03 1.12 10.83
C GLY A 60 4.14 0.54 11.94
N GLY A 61 4.69 -0.26 12.86
CA GLY A 61 3.90 -0.89 13.92
C GLY A 61 3.84 -0.14 15.24
N ILE A 62 4.48 1.02 15.36
CA ILE A 62 4.51 1.82 16.59
C ILE A 62 3.21 2.60 16.73
N TYR A 63 2.57 2.50 17.90
CA TYR A 63 1.45 3.34 18.32
C TYR A 63 1.98 4.56 19.06
N SER A 64 1.33 5.71 18.91
CA SER A 64 1.68 6.93 19.64
C SER A 64 0.46 7.85 19.80
N SER A 65 0.60 8.90 20.61
CA SER A 65 -0.31 10.04 20.63
C SER A 65 0.28 11.20 19.84
N ALA A 66 -0.56 12.15 19.40
CA ALA A 66 -0.08 13.35 18.70
C ALA A 66 0.88 14.16 19.59
N GLU A 67 0.61 14.21 20.90
CA GLU A 67 1.46 14.88 21.89
C GLU A 67 2.86 14.26 21.97
N ASP A 68 2.96 12.92 22.03
CA ASP A 68 4.25 12.23 22.08
C ASP A 68 4.98 12.29 20.73
N MET A 69 4.25 12.32 19.62
CA MET A 69 4.86 12.59 18.30
C MET A 69 5.45 14.00 18.22
N CYS A 70 4.83 15.01 18.84
CA CYS A 70 5.43 16.34 18.96
C CYS A 70 6.65 16.34 19.89
N ARG A 71 6.67 15.57 20.98
CA ARG A 71 7.89 15.37 21.79
C ARG A 71 9.02 14.74 20.98
N PHE A 72 8.69 13.74 20.16
CA PHE A 72 9.65 13.13 19.23
C PHE A 72 10.18 14.15 18.23
N ALA A 73 9.33 15.03 17.71
CA ALA A 73 9.72 16.04 16.72
C ALA A 73 10.84 16.98 17.20
N GLU A 74 10.92 17.26 18.51
CA GLU A 74 11.94 18.13 19.10
C GLU A 74 13.38 17.64 18.82
N ILE A 75 13.60 16.33 18.63
CA ILE A 75 14.94 15.82 18.32
C ILE A 75 15.47 16.31 16.97
N PHE A 76 14.58 16.76 16.08
CA PHE A 76 14.94 17.26 14.75
C PHE A 76 15.15 18.77 14.72
N ARG A 77 14.78 19.50 15.77
CA ARG A 77 15.00 20.95 15.87
C ARG A 77 16.49 21.29 15.81
N TYR A 78 16.84 22.32 15.04
CA TYR A 78 18.23 22.74 14.89
C TYR A 78 18.71 23.64 16.02
N GLY A 79 20.03 23.58 16.30
CA GLY A 79 20.69 24.47 17.26
C GLY A 79 20.38 24.16 18.73
N ILE A 80 19.85 22.97 19.02
CA ILE A 80 19.65 22.45 20.37
C ILE A 80 20.69 21.36 20.64
N GLU A 81 21.44 21.51 21.73
CA GLU A 81 22.42 20.54 22.22
C GLU A 81 21.75 19.53 23.19
N ASP A 82 22.48 18.47 23.57
CA ASP A 82 22.05 17.46 24.57
C ASP A 82 20.71 16.73 24.29
N LYS A 83 20.35 16.59 23.01
CA LYS A 83 19.21 15.78 22.56
C LYS A 83 19.62 14.36 22.16
N VAL A 84 18.64 13.45 22.15
CA VAL A 84 18.79 12.03 21.74
C VAL A 84 19.45 11.89 20.36
N LEU A 85 19.16 12.82 19.44
CA LEU A 85 19.73 12.85 18.10
C LEU A 85 20.58 14.10 17.93
N SER A 86 21.88 13.96 17.65
CA SER A 86 22.77 15.11 17.46
C SER A 86 22.28 16.06 16.34
N ASP A 87 22.64 17.35 16.43
CA ASP A 87 22.31 18.32 15.38
C ASP A 87 22.86 17.90 14.00
N THR A 88 24.09 17.39 13.96
CA THR A 88 24.70 16.85 12.74
C THR A 88 23.88 15.71 12.15
N SER A 89 23.39 14.78 12.97
CA SER A 89 22.54 13.67 12.52
C SER A 89 21.17 14.16 12.03
N ALA A 90 20.54 15.09 12.75
CA ALA A 90 19.26 15.68 12.33
C ALA A 90 19.38 16.36 10.96
N ARG A 91 20.44 17.16 10.76
CA ARG A 91 20.73 17.78 9.46
C ARG A 91 21.04 16.77 8.37
N ALA A 92 21.77 15.69 8.69
CA ALA A 92 22.04 14.62 7.75
C ALA A 92 20.74 13.93 7.31
N MET A 93 19.81 13.65 8.23
CA MET A 93 18.51 13.07 7.89
C MET A 93 17.67 13.96 6.98
N ALA A 94 17.81 15.29 7.11
CA ALA A 94 17.10 16.28 6.30
C ALA A 94 17.77 16.61 4.96
N LYS A 95 18.85 15.91 4.56
CA LYS A 95 19.47 16.07 3.24
C LYS A 95 18.59 15.45 2.16
N SER A 96 18.67 16.01 0.95
CA SER A 96 17.99 15.51 -0.25
C SER A 96 18.66 14.24 -0.77
N GLU A 97 18.54 13.15 -0.03
CA GLU A 97 19.15 11.85 -0.38
C GLU A 97 18.69 11.36 -1.75
N TYR A 98 17.44 11.67 -2.13
CA TYR A 98 16.91 11.37 -3.46
C TYR A 98 17.76 11.92 -4.62
N LYS A 99 18.50 13.03 -4.42
CA LYS A 99 19.39 13.60 -5.44
C LYS A 99 20.65 12.76 -5.70
N SER A 100 20.96 11.79 -4.83
CA SER A 100 22.11 10.89 -5.00
C SER A 100 21.83 9.69 -5.92
N GLY A 101 20.56 9.47 -6.28
CA GLY A 101 20.12 8.36 -7.10
C GLY A 101 19.57 8.78 -8.46
N GLN A 102 18.71 7.94 -9.02
CA GLN A 102 18.00 8.20 -10.26
C GLN A 102 16.76 9.06 -9.94
N TRP A 103 16.81 10.36 -10.24
CA TRP A 103 15.70 11.28 -9.99
C TRP A 103 15.55 12.29 -11.13
N HIS A 104 14.32 12.71 -11.41
CA HIS A 104 13.99 13.72 -12.42
C HIS A 104 14.26 15.15 -11.88
N PRO A 105 14.30 16.23 -12.70
CA PRO A 105 14.59 17.60 -12.24
C PRO A 105 13.68 18.12 -11.12
N GLU A 106 14.04 19.29 -10.61
CA GLU A 106 13.37 19.94 -9.47
C GLU A 106 11.88 20.18 -9.76
N ALA A 107 11.07 19.38 -9.08
CA ALA A 107 9.62 19.44 -9.07
C ALA A 107 9.12 19.31 -7.63
N ASN A 108 7.96 19.91 -7.34
CA ASN A 108 7.27 19.63 -6.09
C ASN A 108 6.81 18.16 -6.12
N ALA A 109 7.41 17.36 -5.25
CA ALA A 109 7.13 15.93 -5.14
C ALA A 109 6.73 15.59 -3.70
N LEU A 110 5.80 14.64 -3.54
CA LEU A 110 5.49 14.09 -2.22
C LEU A 110 6.69 13.34 -1.62
N PHE A 111 7.53 12.75 -2.47
CA PHE A 111 8.64 11.87 -2.07
C PHE A 111 10.03 12.44 -2.41
N SER A 112 10.31 13.66 -1.98
CA SER A 112 11.67 14.24 -1.99
C SER A 112 12.49 13.75 -0.78
N TYR A 113 12.76 12.45 -0.72
CA TYR A 113 13.13 11.77 0.52
C TYR A 113 14.52 12.09 1.10
N GLY A 114 14.59 12.02 2.43
CA GLY A 114 15.84 12.02 3.20
C GLY A 114 16.02 10.68 3.91
N LEU A 115 16.89 10.63 4.93
CA LEU A 115 17.04 9.43 5.74
C LEU A 115 15.86 9.33 6.72
N GLY A 116 14.89 8.49 6.40
CA GLY A 116 13.70 8.25 7.22
C GLY A 116 12.58 9.28 7.06
N TRP A 117 12.73 10.28 6.19
CA TRP A 117 11.70 11.26 5.84
C TRP A 117 11.19 11.02 4.43
N ASP A 118 9.87 11.13 4.20
CA ASP A 118 9.29 11.03 2.85
C ASP A 118 9.66 12.26 2.02
N SER A 119 9.66 13.43 2.64
CA SER A 119 10.03 14.68 1.99
C SER A 119 10.92 15.51 2.91
N VAL A 120 11.97 16.12 2.34
CA VAL A 120 12.81 17.13 3.00
C VAL A 120 12.76 18.49 2.33
N ASP A 121 11.99 18.60 1.26
CA ASP A 121 11.74 19.84 0.53
C ASP A 121 10.24 19.90 0.20
N THR A 122 9.44 20.05 1.26
CA THR A 122 8.00 19.79 1.18
C THR A 122 7.22 21.01 0.70
N TYR A 123 6.45 20.85 -0.38
CA TYR A 123 5.41 21.79 -0.77
C TYR A 123 4.30 21.85 0.30
N PRO A 124 3.75 23.03 0.66
CA PRO A 124 4.03 24.35 0.08
C PRO A 124 5.13 25.16 0.79
N PHE A 125 5.77 24.63 1.84
CA PHE A 125 6.75 25.39 2.65
C PHE A 125 7.96 25.85 1.83
N ASN A 126 8.39 25.05 0.86
CA ASN A 126 9.49 25.38 -0.04
C ASN A 126 9.24 26.68 -0.85
N GLN A 127 7.97 27.04 -1.11
CA GLN A 127 7.62 28.29 -1.77
C GLN A 127 7.93 29.54 -0.93
N TYR A 128 8.17 29.37 0.37
CA TYR A 128 8.54 30.42 1.30
C TYR A 128 10.01 30.36 1.70
N GLY A 129 10.79 29.45 1.09
CA GLY A 129 12.16 29.18 1.50
C GLY A 129 12.28 28.52 2.88
N ILE A 130 11.19 27.91 3.38
CA ILE A 130 11.16 27.26 4.69
C ILE A 130 11.45 25.77 4.52
N LYS A 131 12.47 25.28 5.24
CA LYS A 131 12.79 23.86 5.30
C LYS A 131 11.71 23.12 6.10
N ALA A 132 11.01 22.20 5.44
CA ALA A 132 10.07 21.29 6.05
C ALA A 132 10.49 19.84 5.78
N VAL A 133 10.44 19.01 6.82
CA VAL A 133 10.58 17.56 6.71
C VAL A 133 9.29 16.88 7.11
N VAL A 134 8.86 15.89 6.32
CA VAL A 134 7.57 15.23 6.50
C VAL A 134 7.68 13.72 6.40
N LYS A 135 6.97 13.03 7.30
CA LYS A 135 6.72 11.59 7.21
C LYS A 135 5.23 11.33 7.33
N GLY A 136 4.64 10.73 6.30
CA GLY A 136 3.32 10.13 6.34
C GLY A 136 3.39 8.64 6.72
N GLY A 137 2.29 8.08 7.21
CA GLY A 137 2.21 6.66 7.50
C GLY A 137 0.78 6.16 7.42
N ASP A 138 0.59 5.05 6.70
CA ASP A 138 -0.69 4.36 6.56
C ASP A 138 -0.50 2.89 6.94
N THR A 139 -1.31 2.45 7.89
CA THR A 139 -1.70 1.05 8.02
C THR A 139 -3.06 0.86 7.33
N PRO A 140 -3.59 -0.36 7.22
CA PRO A 140 -4.94 -0.54 6.71
C PRO A 140 -6.03 0.27 7.44
N LEU A 141 -5.85 0.63 8.72
CA LEU A 141 -6.88 1.27 9.56
C LEU A 141 -6.45 2.53 10.31
N TYR A 142 -5.16 2.84 10.39
CA TYR A 142 -4.63 4.02 11.07
C TYR A 142 -3.75 4.83 10.12
N HIS A 143 -3.85 6.15 10.26
CA HIS A 143 -3.12 7.09 9.42
C HIS A 143 -2.48 8.17 10.29
N ALA A 144 -1.33 8.67 9.83
CA ALA A 144 -0.59 9.69 10.53
C ALA A 144 0.24 10.54 9.58
N SER A 145 0.46 11.80 9.94
CA SER A 145 1.51 12.63 9.38
C SER A 145 2.23 13.42 10.46
N LEU A 146 3.55 13.47 10.38
CA LEU A 146 4.40 14.35 11.17
C LEU A 146 5.09 15.35 10.23
N VAL A 147 4.85 16.63 10.47
CA VAL A 147 5.50 17.75 9.78
C VAL A 147 6.39 18.49 10.78
N VAL A 148 7.66 18.67 10.45
CA VAL A 148 8.63 19.42 11.27
C VAL A 148 9.25 20.53 10.43
N LEU A 149 9.33 21.72 11.02
CA LEU A 149 10.05 22.90 10.50
C LEU A 149 11.30 23.10 11.39
N PRO A 150 12.45 22.44 11.08
CA PRO A 150 13.56 22.31 12.01
C PRO A 150 14.19 23.63 12.47
N GLU A 151 14.27 24.60 11.55
CA GLU A 151 14.84 25.94 11.80
C GLU A 151 13.90 26.83 12.61
N GLU A 152 12.59 26.64 12.44
CA GLU A 152 11.57 27.42 13.14
C GLU A 152 11.26 26.87 14.54
N GLY A 153 11.66 25.63 14.83
CA GLY A 153 11.31 24.93 16.08
C GLY A 153 9.80 24.74 16.21
N ILE A 154 9.13 24.44 15.10
CA ILE A 154 7.68 24.21 15.04
C ILE A 154 7.45 22.83 14.42
N SER A 155 6.55 22.05 14.99
CA SER A 155 6.11 20.78 14.44
C SER A 155 4.62 20.57 14.66
N MET A 156 4.01 19.72 13.83
CA MET A 156 2.64 19.27 14.00
C MET A 156 2.53 17.79 13.64
N ALA A 157 1.91 17.03 14.55
CA ALA A 157 1.53 15.64 14.33
C ALA A 157 0.01 15.53 14.24
N VAL A 158 -0.48 14.84 13.23
CA VAL A 158 -1.91 14.58 13.00
C VAL A 158 -2.07 13.08 12.85
N LEU A 159 -2.99 12.49 13.63
CA LEU A 159 -3.26 11.06 13.66
C LEU A 159 -4.75 10.83 13.47
N SER A 160 -5.12 9.85 12.64
CA SER A 160 -6.51 9.53 12.33
C SER A 160 -6.75 8.00 12.23
N SER A 161 -8.00 7.57 12.41
CA SER A 161 -8.45 6.17 12.26
C SER A 161 -9.38 5.96 11.06
N GLY A 162 -9.28 6.86 10.08
CA GLY A 162 -9.93 6.82 8.78
C GLY A 162 -9.36 7.92 7.89
N GLY A 163 -9.60 7.83 6.58
CA GLY A 163 -8.97 8.72 5.60
C GLY A 163 -7.64 8.15 5.12
N ALA A 164 -6.60 9.00 5.05
CA ALA A 164 -5.24 8.63 4.67
C ALA A 164 -4.25 9.65 5.21
N SER A 165 -2.97 9.27 5.33
CA SER A 165 -1.90 10.15 5.83
C SER A 165 -1.74 11.43 5.01
N SER A 166 -2.12 11.41 3.74
CA SER A 166 -2.12 12.59 2.88
C SER A 166 -3.11 13.66 3.32
N TYR A 167 -4.27 13.28 3.88
CA TYR A 167 -5.21 14.23 4.49
C TYR A 167 -4.61 14.82 5.77
N ASP A 168 -4.03 13.97 6.61
CA ASP A 168 -3.38 14.40 7.85
C ASP A 168 -2.24 15.40 7.56
N GLN A 169 -1.47 15.15 6.50
CA GLN A 169 -0.40 16.03 6.04
C GLN A 169 -0.92 17.39 5.57
N VAL A 170 -1.90 17.43 4.66
CA VAL A 170 -2.40 18.71 4.12
C VAL A 170 -3.09 19.52 5.21
N PHE A 171 -3.77 18.87 6.16
CA PHE A 171 -4.29 19.53 7.36
C PHE A 171 -3.17 20.18 8.20
N ALA A 172 -2.09 19.43 8.48
CA ALA A 172 -0.93 19.98 9.20
C ALA A 172 -0.30 21.16 8.46
N GLN A 173 -0.17 21.07 7.13
CA GLN A 173 0.38 22.13 6.29
C GLN A 173 -0.44 23.42 6.37
N ASP A 174 -1.77 23.35 6.24
CA ASP A 174 -2.65 24.52 6.34
C ASP A 174 -2.53 25.22 7.70
N ILE A 175 -2.55 24.45 8.80
CA ILE A 175 -2.43 25.01 10.15
C ILE A 175 -1.04 25.62 10.36
N LEU A 176 0.03 24.95 9.94
CA LEU A 176 1.40 25.44 10.10
C LEU A 176 1.65 26.73 9.30
N LEU A 177 1.10 26.87 8.10
CA LEU A 177 1.16 28.13 7.35
C LEU A 177 0.49 29.28 8.11
N LYS A 178 -0.68 29.04 8.73
CA LYS A 178 -1.35 30.04 9.58
C LYS A 178 -0.53 30.40 10.81
N VAL A 179 0.15 29.43 11.42
CA VAL A 179 1.06 29.66 12.55
C VAL A 179 2.27 30.51 12.12
N LEU A 180 2.87 30.20 10.96
CA LEU A 180 3.98 30.96 10.40
C LEU A 180 3.58 32.41 10.11
N LEU A 181 2.38 32.62 9.53
CA LEU A 181 1.82 33.95 9.29
C LEU A 181 1.62 34.72 10.61
N ALA A 182 0.98 34.10 11.59
CA ALA A 182 0.74 34.71 12.90
C ALA A 182 2.04 35.06 13.66
N LYS A 183 3.12 34.31 13.41
CA LYS A 183 4.46 34.58 13.96
C LYS A 183 5.28 35.57 13.12
N GLY A 184 4.76 36.08 12.01
CA GLY A 184 5.46 36.99 11.10
C GLY A 184 6.63 36.34 10.35
N LYS A 185 6.65 35.01 10.23
CA LYS A 185 7.67 34.25 9.48
C LYS A 185 7.41 34.24 7.98
N ILE A 186 6.15 34.43 7.59
CA ILE A 186 5.73 34.70 6.22
C ILE A 186 4.81 35.91 6.22
N SER A 187 4.77 36.68 5.13
CA SER A 187 3.94 37.88 5.00
C SER A 187 2.50 37.60 4.60
N GLU A 188 2.25 36.47 3.92
CA GLU A 188 0.95 36.04 3.43
C GLU A 188 0.93 34.52 3.24
N ILE A 189 -0.27 33.95 3.09
CA ILE A 189 -0.44 32.57 2.63
C ILE A 189 -0.76 32.63 1.14
N LYS A 190 0.15 32.10 0.31
CA LYS A 190 -0.02 31.98 -1.14
C LYS A 190 -1.22 31.09 -1.44
N PRO A 191 -2.06 31.46 -2.43
CA PRO A 191 -3.17 30.62 -2.86
C PRO A 191 -2.66 29.32 -3.48
N ASN A 192 -3.53 28.30 -3.46
CA ASN A 192 -3.34 27.07 -4.19
C ASN A 192 -3.07 27.32 -5.68
N GLN A 193 -2.31 26.42 -6.31
CA GLN A 193 -2.06 26.47 -7.75
C GLN A 193 -3.39 26.36 -8.50
N SER A 194 -3.58 27.27 -9.45
CA SER A 194 -4.73 27.29 -10.36
C SER A 194 -4.27 26.88 -11.74
N PHE A 195 -5.09 26.08 -12.41
CA PHE A 195 -4.79 25.54 -13.73
C PHE A 195 -5.84 25.99 -14.74
N THR A 196 -5.41 26.16 -15.98
CA THR A 196 -6.28 26.45 -17.12
C THR A 196 -6.19 25.30 -18.11
N ALA A 197 -7.24 25.15 -18.93
CA ALA A 197 -7.23 24.16 -19.99
C ALA A 197 -5.95 24.29 -20.84
N PRO A 198 -5.25 23.18 -21.11
CA PRO A 198 -4.01 23.20 -21.86
C PRO A 198 -4.26 23.61 -23.31
N VAL A 199 -3.26 24.29 -23.91
CA VAL A 199 -3.28 24.64 -25.33
C VAL A 199 -2.54 23.55 -26.10
N LYS A 200 -3.25 22.92 -27.03
CA LYS A 200 -2.71 21.88 -27.90
C LYS A 200 -1.59 22.44 -28.80
N THR A 201 -0.48 21.71 -28.87
CA THR A 201 0.64 21.99 -29.78
C THR A 201 0.81 20.85 -30.78
N ALA A 202 1.43 21.12 -31.94
CA ALA A 202 1.79 20.08 -32.89
C ALA A 202 2.83 19.13 -32.28
N MET A 203 2.54 17.83 -32.29
CA MET A 203 3.41 16.81 -31.72
C MET A 203 4.46 16.34 -32.73
N PRO A 204 5.76 16.29 -32.37
CA PRO A 204 6.78 15.66 -33.20
C PRO A 204 6.51 14.16 -33.39
N ALA A 205 6.78 13.63 -34.59
CA ALA A 205 6.61 12.20 -34.88
C ALA A 205 7.48 11.28 -33.99
N SER A 206 8.59 11.80 -33.44
CA SER A 206 9.46 11.07 -32.52
C SER A 206 8.74 10.64 -31.23
N GLU A 207 7.72 11.36 -30.79
CA GLU A 207 6.96 11.03 -29.56
C GLU A 207 6.19 9.73 -29.69
N MET A 208 5.85 9.30 -30.91
CA MET A 208 5.16 8.03 -31.16
C MET A 208 5.94 6.82 -30.64
N LYS A 209 7.27 6.91 -30.53
CA LYS A 209 8.11 5.85 -29.96
C LYS A 209 7.75 5.53 -28.51
N ASN A 210 7.14 6.47 -27.79
CA ASN A 210 6.80 6.33 -26.38
C ASN A 210 5.52 5.52 -26.17
N ALA A 211 4.76 5.19 -27.22
CA ALA A 211 3.67 4.24 -27.14
C ALA A 211 4.17 2.85 -26.73
N GLY A 212 3.30 2.08 -26.07
CA GLY A 212 3.57 0.71 -25.63
C GLY A 212 3.10 0.43 -24.22
N SER A 213 3.58 -0.68 -23.67
CA SER A 213 3.19 -1.14 -22.34
C SER A 213 4.20 -0.71 -21.29
N TYR A 214 3.70 -0.28 -20.13
CA TYR A 214 4.49 0.13 -18.97
C TYR A 214 4.03 -0.67 -17.76
N ALA A 215 4.94 -1.14 -16.91
CA ALA A 215 4.60 -1.90 -15.71
C ALA A 215 5.12 -1.23 -14.45
N PHE A 216 4.44 -1.51 -13.34
CA PHE A 216 4.75 -1.06 -11.99
C PHE A 216 4.20 -2.07 -10.98
N TYR A 217 4.48 -1.94 -9.68
CA TYR A 217 4.04 -2.93 -8.68
C TYR A 217 2.53 -3.24 -8.73
N GLY A 218 1.71 -2.25 -9.10
CA GLY A 218 0.25 -2.37 -9.20
C GLY A 218 -0.29 -2.95 -10.51
N GLY A 219 0.58 -3.25 -11.49
CA GLY A 219 0.19 -3.93 -12.73
C GLY A 219 0.81 -3.30 -13.98
N VAL A 220 0.00 -3.19 -15.03
CA VAL A 220 0.40 -2.69 -16.36
C VAL A 220 -0.48 -1.51 -16.75
N VAL A 221 0.13 -0.53 -17.39
CA VAL A 221 -0.47 0.63 -18.06
C VAL A 221 -0.14 0.56 -19.54
N SER A 222 -1.13 0.60 -20.42
CA SER A 222 -0.91 0.75 -21.86
C SER A 222 -0.96 2.22 -22.24
N ALA A 223 0.04 2.70 -22.97
CA ALA A 223 0.12 4.04 -23.50
C ALA A 223 -0.09 4.03 -25.02
N GLU A 224 -1.19 4.60 -25.47
CA GLU A 224 -1.46 4.84 -26.89
C GLU A 224 -1.24 6.33 -27.19
N ILE A 225 -0.50 6.63 -28.26
CA ILE A 225 -0.24 8.01 -28.69
C ILE A 225 -0.77 8.13 -30.12
N SER A 226 -1.58 9.16 -30.40
CA SER A 226 -2.10 9.45 -31.74
C SER A 226 -1.26 10.51 -32.46
N GLU A 227 -1.30 10.52 -33.80
CA GLU A 227 -0.60 11.53 -34.61
C GLU A 227 -1.10 12.96 -34.32
N GLU A 228 -2.34 13.10 -33.87
CA GLU A 228 -2.91 14.36 -33.42
C GLU A 228 -2.42 14.78 -32.02
N GLY A 229 -1.47 14.07 -31.41
CA GLY A 229 -0.91 14.44 -30.11
C GLY A 229 -1.84 14.17 -28.95
N VAL A 230 -2.58 13.04 -28.98
CA VAL A 230 -3.37 12.57 -27.83
C VAL A 230 -2.70 11.36 -27.22
N LEU A 231 -2.37 11.42 -25.94
CA LEU A 231 -1.93 10.28 -25.14
C LEU A 231 -3.14 9.69 -24.41
N SER A 232 -3.38 8.39 -24.58
CA SER A 232 -4.37 7.62 -23.83
C SER A 232 -3.67 6.58 -22.97
N LEU A 233 -3.83 6.70 -21.65
CA LEU A 233 -3.35 5.71 -20.68
C LEU A 233 -4.50 4.79 -20.27
N TYR A 234 -4.27 3.49 -20.36
CA TYR A 234 -5.23 2.47 -19.97
C TYR A 234 -4.71 1.69 -18.78
N THR A 235 -5.49 1.64 -17.70
CA THR A 235 -5.18 0.85 -16.50
C THR A 235 -6.29 -0.16 -16.25
N GLY A 236 -5.91 -1.40 -15.87
CA GLY A 236 -6.84 -2.43 -15.41
C GLY A 236 -8.07 -2.64 -16.30
N ALA A 237 -9.27 -2.59 -15.71
CA ALA A 237 -10.56 -2.90 -16.33
C ALA A 237 -11.07 -1.84 -17.36
N GLY A 238 -10.17 -1.23 -18.12
CA GLY A 238 -10.51 -0.28 -19.18
C GLY A 238 -10.67 1.17 -18.73
N GLN A 239 -10.09 1.55 -17.58
CA GLN A 239 -10.02 2.97 -17.21
C GLN A 239 -9.09 3.69 -18.18
N LYS A 240 -9.66 4.65 -18.92
CA LYS A 240 -8.95 5.47 -19.91
C LYS A 240 -8.76 6.88 -19.37
N GLN A 241 -7.52 7.34 -19.30
CA GLN A 241 -7.19 8.75 -19.06
C GLN A 241 -6.57 9.35 -20.32
N GLN A 242 -7.02 10.54 -20.69
CA GLN A 242 -6.57 11.22 -21.91
C GLN A 242 -5.85 12.52 -21.60
N PHE A 243 -4.75 12.73 -22.31
CA PHE A 243 -3.88 13.89 -22.20
C PHE A 243 -3.61 14.43 -23.60
N ILE A 244 -3.39 15.74 -23.73
CA ILE A 244 -3.05 16.38 -25.00
C ILE A 244 -1.60 16.86 -24.99
N TYR A 245 -0.92 16.75 -26.13
CA TYR A 245 0.43 17.23 -26.27
C TYR A 245 0.50 18.75 -26.18
N THR A 246 1.34 19.26 -25.29
CA THR A 246 1.48 20.70 -25.00
C THR A 246 2.88 21.26 -25.33
N GLY A 247 3.74 20.48 -25.97
CA GLY A 247 5.14 20.86 -26.26
C GLY A 247 6.14 20.21 -25.29
N ASP A 248 7.42 20.31 -25.63
CA ASP A 248 8.55 19.85 -24.81
C ASP A 248 8.45 18.40 -24.29
N GLY A 249 7.89 17.48 -25.10
CA GLY A 249 7.73 16.08 -24.71
C GLY A 249 6.66 15.83 -23.64
N ARG A 250 5.80 16.82 -23.36
CA ARG A 250 4.78 16.76 -22.31
C ARG A 250 3.37 16.62 -22.86
N PHE A 251 2.59 15.78 -22.19
CA PHE A 251 1.16 15.62 -22.37
C PHE A 251 0.44 16.11 -21.12
N CYS A 252 -0.55 16.99 -21.28
CA CYS A 252 -1.25 17.62 -20.18
C CYS A 252 -2.70 17.14 -20.10
N TYR A 253 -3.19 16.90 -18.88
CA TYR A 253 -4.59 16.55 -18.64
C TYR A 253 -5.49 17.76 -18.93
N MET A 254 -6.75 17.51 -19.28
CA MET A 254 -7.65 18.55 -19.82
C MET A 254 -7.92 19.74 -18.90
N ASP A 255 -7.70 19.59 -17.58
CA ASP A 255 -7.84 20.68 -16.61
C ASP A 255 -6.53 21.46 -16.36
N GLY A 256 -5.41 21.03 -16.95
CA GLY A 256 -4.09 21.65 -16.80
C GLY A 256 -3.29 21.20 -15.57
N SER A 257 -3.87 20.39 -14.68
CA SER A 257 -3.31 20.07 -13.36
C SER A 257 -2.21 19.01 -13.35
N THR A 258 -2.18 18.17 -14.38
CA THR A 258 -1.34 16.97 -14.44
C THR A 258 -0.64 16.86 -15.79
N PHE A 259 0.65 16.59 -15.74
CA PHE A 259 1.54 16.39 -16.87
C PHE A 259 2.09 14.97 -16.86
N VAL A 260 2.19 14.38 -18.03
CA VAL A 260 2.86 13.11 -18.29
C VAL A 260 3.98 13.37 -19.28
N SER A 261 5.18 12.85 -18.98
CA SER A 261 6.30 12.79 -19.90
C SER A 261 6.91 11.39 -19.90
N PHE A 262 7.79 11.14 -20.88
CA PHE A 262 8.51 9.88 -21.02
C PHE A 262 9.99 10.14 -20.88
N GLU A 263 10.60 9.52 -19.88
CA GLU A 263 11.97 9.82 -19.47
C GLU A 263 12.86 8.61 -19.73
N GLU A 264 13.95 8.82 -20.47
CA GLU A 264 14.94 7.77 -20.74
C GLU A 264 16.09 7.87 -19.73
N GLN A 265 16.33 6.80 -18.99
CA GLN A 265 17.44 6.71 -18.04
C GLN A 265 17.88 5.26 -17.84
N ASN A 266 19.20 5.00 -17.80
CA ASN A 266 19.79 3.66 -17.59
C ASN A 266 19.21 2.59 -18.52
N ASP A 267 19.13 2.92 -19.81
CA ASP A 267 18.59 2.06 -20.87
C ASP A 267 17.10 1.69 -20.72
N ASN A 268 16.38 2.32 -19.78
CA ASN A 268 14.95 2.18 -19.59
C ASN A 268 14.21 3.45 -19.98
N THR A 269 12.96 3.31 -20.43
CA THR A 269 12.01 4.42 -20.57
C THR A 269 11.00 4.35 -19.45
N TYR A 270 10.71 5.48 -18.81
CA TYR A 270 9.77 5.57 -17.70
C TYR A 270 8.63 6.53 -18.05
N LEU A 271 7.43 6.18 -17.60
CA LEU A 271 6.29 7.08 -17.55
C LEU A 271 6.44 7.94 -16.29
N TYR A 272 6.69 9.23 -16.49
CA TYR A 272 6.85 10.22 -15.42
C TYR A 272 5.59 11.08 -15.33
N VAL A 273 5.06 11.25 -14.13
CA VAL A 273 3.86 12.03 -13.88
C VAL A 273 4.17 13.12 -12.87
N GLN A 274 3.74 14.33 -13.18
CA GLN A 274 3.82 15.48 -12.30
C GLN A 274 2.47 16.18 -12.26
N GLY A 275 2.00 16.58 -11.09
CA GLY A 275 0.76 17.33 -11.03
C GLY A 275 0.34 17.73 -9.63
N TYR A 276 -0.87 18.29 -9.57
CA TYR A 276 -1.48 18.73 -8.34
C TYR A 276 -2.85 18.08 -8.18
N SER A 277 -3.11 17.55 -6.99
CA SER A 277 -4.43 17.04 -6.60
C SER A 277 -5.04 17.94 -5.54
N THR A 278 -6.29 18.35 -5.75
CA THR A 278 -7.02 19.16 -4.77
C THR A 278 -7.79 18.26 -3.81
N LEU A 279 -7.55 18.40 -2.52
CA LEU A 279 -8.37 17.80 -1.47
C LEU A 279 -9.45 18.82 -1.08
N PRO A 280 -10.75 18.55 -1.38
CA PRO A 280 -11.83 19.47 -1.09
C PRO A 280 -11.80 19.93 0.38
N TYR A 281 -11.97 21.24 0.58
CA TYR A 281 -11.96 21.92 1.88
C TYR A 281 -10.63 21.94 2.65
N LEU A 282 -9.57 21.31 2.13
CA LEU A 282 -8.32 21.16 2.86
C LEU A 282 -7.13 21.87 2.19
N GLY A 283 -6.88 21.59 0.91
CA GLY A 283 -5.72 22.16 0.22
C GLY A 283 -5.32 21.35 -1.00
N GLN A 284 -4.03 21.43 -1.35
CA GLN A 284 -3.47 20.73 -2.50
C GLN A 284 -2.27 19.87 -2.12
N ILE A 285 -2.17 18.76 -2.83
CA ILE A 285 -1.01 17.89 -2.89
C ILE A 285 -0.29 18.21 -4.19
N ALA A 286 1.03 18.37 -4.14
CA ALA A 286 1.89 18.42 -5.30
C ALA A 286 2.71 17.13 -5.36
N ASP A 287 2.72 16.47 -6.50
CA ASP A 287 3.43 15.21 -6.67
C ASP A 287 4.17 15.15 -8.01
N ALA A 288 5.30 14.44 -8.01
CA ALA A 288 6.14 14.23 -9.18
C ALA A 288 6.95 12.95 -9.00
N ASN A 289 6.74 11.95 -9.87
CA ASN A 289 7.38 10.65 -9.73
C ASN A 289 7.36 9.82 -11.03
N TYR A 290 8.27 8.86 -11.09
CA TYR A 290 8.23 7.78 -12.07
C TYR A 290 7.16 6.77 -11.63
N GLN A 291 6.11 6.61 -12.45
CA GLN A 291 4.99 5.73 -12.12
C GLN A 291 5.15 4.33 -12.68
N ALA A 292 5.75 4.18 -13.86
CA ALA A 292 5.89 2.89 -14.51
C ALA A 292 7.10 2.84 -15.45
N GLN A 293 7.64 1.65 -15.69
CA GLN A 293 8.75 1.41 -16.62
C GLN A 293 8.23 0.71 -17.88
N LYS A 294 8.68 1.15 -19.05
CA LYS A 294 8.35 0.53 -20.33
C LYS A 294 8.82 -0.92 -20.35
N ILE A 295 7.95 -1.81 -20.83
CA ILE A 295 8.21 -3.23 -20.94
C ILE A 295 7.92 -3.71 -22.37
N GLU A 296 8.72 -4.68 -22.79
CA GLU A 296 8.59 -5.32 -24.10
C GLU A 296 7.63 -6.50 -24.06
N GLU A 297 7.06 -6.82 -25.23
CA GLU A 297 6.30 -8.05 -25.43
C GLU A 297 7.11 -9.29 -25.03
N ASN A 298 6.45 -10.26 -24.42
CA ASN A 298 7.08 -11.51 -23.98
C ASN A 298 6.36 -12.71 -24.61
N PRO A 299 6.51 -12.93 -25.94
CA PRO A 299 5.84 -14.03 -26.62
C PRO A 299 6.30 -15.37 -26.03
N LEU A 300 5.33 -16.15 -25.55
CA LEU A 300 5.60 -17.40 -24.85
C LEU A 300 5.72 -18.58 -25.82
N ALA A 301 6.68 -19.46 -25.56
CA ALA A 301 6.71 -20.77 -26.21
C ALA A 301 5.41 -21.53 -25.95
N LYS A 302 4.92 -22.30 -26.93
CA LYS A 302 3.62 -23.01 -26.87
C LYS A 302 3.41 -23.80 -25.57
N LYS A 303 4.45 -24.50 -25.13
CA LYS A 303 4.43 -25.31 -23.89
C LYS A 303 4.25 -24.44 -22.64
N VAL A 304 4.98 -23.32 -22.56
CA VAL A 304 4.85 -22.34 -21.47
C VAL A 304 3.45 -21.75 -21.49
N LYS A 305 3.00 -21.22 -22.63
CA LYS A 305 1.65 -20.65 -22.75
C LYS A 305 0.57 -21.64 -22.30
N ALA A 306 0.63 -22.90 -22.73
CA ALA A 306 -0.33 -23.93 -22.33
C ALA A 306 -0.37 -24.18 -20.82
N ALA A 307 0.80 -24.17 -20.15
CA ALA A 307 0.86 -24.33 -18.69
C ALA A 307 0.16 -23.18 -17.95
N TRP A 308 0.32 -21.94 -18.41
CA TRP A 308 -0.33 -20.77 -17.82
C TRP A 308 -1.80 -20.66 -18.21
N ASP A 309 -2.17 -20.99 -19.45
CA ASP A 309 -3.56 -21.05 -19.90
C ASP A 309 -4.36 -22.07 -19.09
N ASN A 310 -3.75 -23.19 -18.69
CA ASN A 310 -4.38 -24.18 -17.79
C ASN A 310 -4.68 -23.62 -16.38
N ARG A 311 -4.11 -22.47 -16.01
CA ARG A 311 -4.36 -21.76 -14.76
C ARG A 311 -5.29 -20.58 -14.95
N LYS A 312 -5.60 -20.21 -16.20
CA LYS A 312 -6.44 -19.07 -16.52
C LYS A 312 -7.75 -19.16 -15.76
N ASP A 313 -8.11 -18.04 -15.15
CA ASP A 313 -9.29 -17.83 -14.36
C ASP A 313 -9.43 -18.67 -13.08
N LYS A 314 -8.44 -19.53 -12.76
CA LYS A 314 -8.46 -20.29 -11.51
C LYS A 314 -8.18 -19.41 -10.31
N GLU A 315 -8.89 -19.72 -9.23
CA GLU A 315 -8.68 -19.12 -7.93
C GLU A 315 -7.61 -19.87 -7.11
N TYR A 316 -6.77 -19.11 -6.43
CA TYR A 316 -5.76 -19.61 -5.51
C TYR A 316 -6.02 -19.00 -4.13
N LEU A 317 -6.29 -19.86 -3.13
CA LEU A 317 -6.77 -19.46 -1.81
C LEU A 317 -5.64 -19.46 -0.78
N LEU A 318 -5.54 -18.38 0.01
CA LEU A 318 -4.44 -18.13 0.94
C LEU A 318 -4.42 -19.11 2.12
N LEU A 319 -3.24 -19.69 2.38
CA LEU A 319 -3.06 -20.76 3.36
C LEU A 319 -2.31 -20.35 4.63
N ASN A 320 -1.27 -19.52 4.51
CA ASN A 320 -0.29 -19.29 5.59
C ASN A 320 -0.49 -17.95 6.32
N GLU A 321 -1.68 -17.38 6.22
CA GLU A 321 -2.03 -16.14 6.89
C GLU A 321 -2.40 -16.38 8.35
N LYS A 322 -2.11 -15.40 9.23
CA LYS A 322 -2.47 -15.52 10.65
C LYS A 322 -3.99 -15.55 10.79
N TYR A 323 -4.51 -16.44 11.64
CA TYR A 323 -5.96 -16.57 11.87
C TYR A 323 -6.65 -15.28 12.35
N THR A 324 -5.93 -14.33 12.94
CA THR A 324 -6.46 -13.00 13.31
C THR A 324 -6.23 -11.93 12.24
N SER A 325 -5.78 -12.30 11.03
CA SER A 325 -5.46 -11.33 9.99
C SER A 325 -6.70 -10.63 9.47
N LEU A 326 -6.55 -9.32 9.27
CA LEU A 326 -7.55 -8.48 8.62
C LEU A 326 -7.87 -8.98 7.19
N SER A 327 -6.91 -9.63 6.52
CA SER A 327 -7.07 -10.24 5.20
C SER A 327 -8.28 -11.18 5.14
N TYR A 328 -8.61 -11.86 6.24
CA TYR A 328 -9.79 -12.71 6.31
C TYR A 328 -11.08 -11.93 6.59
N ALA A 329 -11.05 -10.92 7.46
CA ALA A 329 -12.27 -10.24 7.91
C ALA A 329 -12.77 -9.16 6.94
N ILE A 330 -11.86 -8.43 6.30
CA ILE A 330 -12.21 -7.27 5.46
C ILE A 330 -11.52 -7.29 4.09
N GLY A 331 -10.60 -8.23 3.85
CA GLY A 331 -9.95 -8.44 2.56
C GLY A 331 -10.55 -9.60 1.76
N ALA A 332 -9.94 -9.87 0.62
CA ALA A 332 -10.17 -11.07 -0.18
C ALA A 332 -8.91 -11.94 -0.14
N PRO A 333 -8.88 -13.05 0.63
CA PRO A 333 -7.70 -13.91 0.78
C PRO A 333 -7.53 -14.88 -0.42
N VAL A 334 -7.70 -14.35 -1.63
CA VAL A 334 -7.66 -15.08 -2.90
C VAL A 334 -6.87 -14.28 -3.92
N THR A 335 -6.22 -14.98 -4.84
CA THR A 335 -5.71 -14.40 -6.08
C THR A 335 -6.20 -15.20 -7.27
N LYS A 336 -6.39 -14.54 -8.41
CA LYS A 336 -6.90 -15.14 -9.63
C LYS A 336 -5.84 -15.01 -10.72
N ILE A 337 -5.60 -16.08 -11.47
CA ILE A 337 -4.57 -16.09 -12.50
C ILE A 337 -5.15 -15.64 -13.83
N SER A 338 -4.66 -14.50 -14.32
CA SER A 338 -4.92 -14.04 -15.67
C SER A 338 -3.65 -13.41 -16.22
N LEU A 339 -3.12 -13.97 -17.29
CA LEU A 339 -2.07 -13.30 -18.04
C LEU A 339 -2.64 -12.03 -18.67
N SER A 340 -1.78 -11.01 -18.80
CA SER A 340 -2.13 -9.83 -19.57
C SER A 340 -2.34 -10.19 -21.04
N GLU A 341 -3.34 -9.57 -21.66
CA GLU A 341 -3.57 -9.67 -23.10
C GLU A 341 -2.57 -8.81 -23.88
N GLN A 342 -2.24 -7.63 -23.34
CA GLN A 342 -1.22 -6.72 -23.86
C GLN A 342 -0.52 -6.01 -22.68
N PRO A 343 0.80 -6.21 -22.49
CA PRO A 343 1.69 -7.06 -23.29
C PRO A 343 1.49 -8.54 -22.95
N VAL A 344 1.71 -9.42 -23.93
CA VAL A 344 1.60 -10.86 -23.71
C VAL A 344 2.74 -11.37 -22.82
N GLY A 345 2.46 -12.40 -22.05
CA GLY A 345 3.48 -13.12 -21.27
C GLY A 345 3.84 -12.49 -19.93
N TYR A 346 2.91 -11.71 -19.34
CA TYR A 346 3.04 -11.15 -18.00
C TYR A 346 1.85 -11.54 -17.13
N LEU A 347 2.09 -11.77 -15.84
CA LEU A 347 1.06 -11.87 -14.80
C LEU A 347 1.22 -10.66 -13.87
N SER A 348 0.25 -9.73 -13.89
CA SER A 348 0.45 -8.39 -13.32
C SER A 348 1.73 -7.75 -13.90
N CYS A 349 2.69 -7.35 -13.07
CA CYS A 349 3.99 -6.82 -13.49
C CYS A 349 5.10 -7.86 -13.66
N ALA A 350 4.85 -9.13 -13.32
CA ALA A 350 5.86 -10.18 -13.37
C ALA A 350 5.95 -10.81 -14.76
N LYS A 351 7.15 -10.81 -15.35
CA LYS A 351 7.46 -11.43 -16.64
C LYS A 351 7.51 -12.95 -16.50
N VAL A 352 6.72 -13.68 -17.30
CA VAL A 352 6.77 -15.15 -17.34
C VAL A 352 8.10 -15.61 -17.92
N ILE A 353 8.83 -16.47 -17.21
CA ILE A 353 10.14 -16.99 -17.64
C ILE A 353 10.12 -18.48 -17.97
N ASP A 354 9.17 -19.24 -17.42
CA ASP A 354 8.97 -20.66 -17.71
C ASP A 354 7.54 -21.11 -17.33
N GLU A 355 7.25 -22.42 -17.40
CA GLU A 355 5.94 -23.00 -17.11
C GLU A 355 5.41 -22.72 -15.69
N ASN A 356 6.25 -22.33 -14.74
CA ASN A 356 5.90 -22.21 -13.32
C ASN A 356 6.40 -20.91 -12.65
N HIS A 357 7.24 -20.12 -13.31
CA HIS A 357 7.84 -18.93 -12.71
C HIS A 357 7.54 -17.66 -13.52
N ALA A 358 7.20 -16.60 -12.81
CA ALA A 358 7.25 -15.23 -13.31
C ALA A 358 8.05 -14.35 -12.36
N LYS A 359 8.85 -13.44 -12.91
CA LYS A 359 9.77 -12.57 -12.16
C LYS A 359 9.60 -11.11 -12.50
N THR A 360 9.77 -10.25 -11.52
CA THR A 360 9.72 -8.81 -11.73
C THR A 360 11.13 -8.24 -11.83
N LEU A 361 11.44 -7.54 -12.92
CA LEU A 361 12.77 -6.98 -13.24
C LEU A 361 12.73 -5.45 -13.37
N LEU A 362 11.69 -4.83 -12.83
CA LEU A 362 11.49 -3.39 -12.89
C LEU A 362 12.50 -2.66 -12.00
N GLN A 363 12.96 -1.52 -12.48
CA GLN A 363 13.94 -0.62 -11.86
C GLN A 363 13.38 0.80 -11.82
N ILE A 364 12.12 0.94 -11.42
CA ILE A 364 11.45 2.23 -11.32
C ILE A 364 12.03 2.98 -10.11
N PRO A 365 12.57 4.18 -10.28
CA PRO A 365 13.08 4.94 -9.14
C PRO A 365 11.96 5.37 -8.19
N GLY A 366 12.23 5.31 -6.88
CA GLY A 366 11.32 5.81 -5.86
C GLY A 366 10.14 4.88 -5.58
N LEU A 367 8.95 5.47 -5.44
CA LEU A 367 7.79 4.83 -4.82
C LEU A 367 7.27 3.60 -5.60
N PHE A 368 7.13 3.70 -6.92
CA PHE A 368 6.43 2.69 -7.72
C PHE A 368 7.30 1.48 -8.11
N GLY A 369 8.60 1.52 -7.80
CA GLY A 369 9.51 0.38 -7.91
C GLY A 369 9.63 -0.47 -6.65
N ARG A 370 8.91 -0.12 -5.58
CA ARG A 370 8.88 -0.90 -4.34
C ARG A 370 7.90 -2.08 -4.43
N ASP A 371 7.89 -2.95 -3.43
CA ASP A 371 6.91 -4.05 -3.26
C ASP A 371 6.79 -5.02 -4.46
N LEU A 372 7.82 -5.11 -5.30
CA LEU A 372 7.87 -6.06 -6.41
C LEU A 372 7.92 -7.50 -5.87
N PHE A 373 7.34 -8.43 -6.63
CA PHE A 373 7.22 -9.82 -6.23
C PHE A 373 7.50 -10.78 -7.37
N ASP A 374 7.99 -11.96 -7.00
CA ASP A 374 8.11 -13.10 -7.88
C ASP A 374 6.98 -14.09 -7.61
N ILE A 375 6.58 -14.81 -8.65
CA ILE A 375 5.48 -15.78 -8.64
C ILE A 375 6.06 -17.15 -8.94
N THR A 376 5.75 -18.13 -8.10
CA THR A 376 6.20 -19.52 -8.27
C THR A 376 5.04 -20.48 -8.07
N PHE A 377 4.74 -21.27 -9.09
CA PHE A 377 3.85 -22.42 -9.02
C PHE A 377 4.63 -23.69 -8.72
N TYR A 378 4.08 -24.56 -7.88
CA TYR A 378 4.68 -25.87 -7.60
C TYR A 378 3.63 -26.88 -7.19
N THR A 379 3.92 -28.16 -7.38
CA THR A 379 3.03 -29.26 -6.97
C THR A 379 3.58 -29.98 -5.75
N LYS A 380 2.73 -30.22 -4.75
CA LYS A 380 3.04 -31.06 -3.59
C LYS A 380 1.85 -31.96 -3.28
N ALA A 381 2.08 -33.26 -3.14
CA ALA A 381 1.03 -34.25 -2.87
C ALA A 381 -0.16 -34.18 -3.85
N LYS A 382 0.12 -34.00 -5.15
CA LYS A 382 -0.87 -33.83 -6.24
C LYS A 382 -1.74 -32.57 -6.14
N MET A 383 -1.39 -31.61 -5.28
CA MET A 383 -2.03 -30.30 -5.18
C MET A 383 -1.10 -29.24 -5.74
N GLU A 384 -1.64 -28.31 -6.54
CA GLU A 384 -0.90 -27.16 -7.03
C GLU A 384 -0.97 -26.01 -6.02
N TYR A 385 0.17 -25.39 -5.80
CA TYR A 385 0.36 -24.24 -4.93
C TYR A 385 0.94 -23.07 -5.71
N LEU A 386 0.68 -21.88 -5.21
CA LEU A 386 1.27 -20.63 -5.66
C LEU A 386 1.98 -19.97 -4.48
N LYS A 387 3.21 -19.50 -4.70
CA LYS A 387 3.95 -18.64 -3.76
C LYS A 387 4.18 -17.28 -4.40
N SER A 388 3.88 -16.22 -3.66
CA SER A 388 4.16 -14.83 -4.04
C SER A 388 4.29 -13.96 -2.79
N ALA A 389 5.27 -13.04 -2.74
CA ALA A 389 5.48 -12.10 -1.63
C ALA A 389 5.43 -12.72 -0.21
N GLY A 390 5.89 -13.96 -0.06
CA GLY A 390 5.84 -14.71 1.21
C GLY A 390 4.50 -15.40 1.51
N ALA A 391 3.44 -15.08 0.78
CA ALA A 391 2.16 -15.78 0.84
C ALA A 391 2.20 -17.10 0.07
N ILE A 392 1.45 -18.09 0.58
CA ILE A 392 1.27 -19.41 -0.01
C ILE A 392 -0.21 -19.64 -0.23
N TYR A 393 -0.57 -20.05 -1.44
CA TYR A 393 -1.93 -20.29 -1.84
C TYR A 393 -2.07 -21.73 -2.38
N VAL A 394 -3.30 -22.25 -2.35
CA VAL A 394 -3.65 -23.53 -2.99
C VAL A 394 -4.68 -23.31 -4.09
N SER A 395 -4.56 -24.06 -5.19
CA SER A 395 -5.56 -24.04 -6.26
C SER A 395 -6.93 -24.51 -5.75
N GLU A 396 -7.98 -23.81 -6.19
CA GLU A 396 -9.37 -24.14 -5.91
C GLU A 396 -9.80 -25.55 -6.36
N ASP A 397 -9.08 -26.16 -7.31
CA ASP A 397 -9.34 -27.51 -7.84
C ASP A 397 -9.24 -28.58 -6.75
N THR A 398 -8.50 -28.27 -5.68
CA THR A 398 -8.22 -29.18 -4.56
C THR A 398 -9.17 -28.97 -3.38
N VAL A 399 -9.97 -27.89 -3.41
CA VAL A 399 -10.85 -27.49 -2.31
C VAL A 399 -12.13 -28.33 -2.34
N LYS A 400 -12.40 -29.01 -1.22
CA LYS A 400 -13.54 -29.91 -1.09
C LYS A 400 -14.83 -29.14 -0.79
N GLN A 401 -15.97 -29.72 -1.15
CA GLN A 401 -17.28 -29.23 -0.71
C GLN A 401 -17.39 -29.30 0.81
N VAL A 402 -18.05 -28.32 1.41
CA VAL A 402 -18.31 -28.32 2.85
C VAL A 402 -19.18 -29.55 3.23
N PRO A 403 -18.87 -30.28 4.32
CA PRO A 403 -19.71 -31.38 4.78
C PRO A 403 -21.13 -30.89 5.07
N THR A 404 -22.15 -31.71 4.75
CA THR A 404 -23.57 -31.36 4.96
C THR A 404 -24.13 -31.83 6.31
N LYS A 405 -23.32 -32.56 7.08
CA LYS A 405 -23.55 -32.99 8.46
C LYS A 405 -22.52 -32.32 9.36
N SER A 406 -22.73 -32.35 10.66
CA SER A 406 -21.77 -31.84 11.65
C SER A 406 -20.37 -32.44 11.45
N PHE A 407 -19.34 -31.59 11.57
CA PHE A 407 -17.96 -31.97 11.30
C PHE A 407 -16.98 -31.22 12.22
N THR A 408 -15.75 -31.71 12.27
CA THR A 408 -14.64 -31.06 12.99
C THR A 408 -13.50 -30.80 12.04
N VAL A 409 -12.91 -29.61 12.13
CA VAL A 409 -11.68 -29.23 11.42
C VAL A 409 -10.55 -29.17 12.43
N THR A 410 -9.40 -29.75 12.09
CA THR A 410 -8.17 -29.62 12.87
C THR A 410 -7.10 -29.02 11.99
N ILE A 411 -6.49 -27.91 12.42
CA ILE A 411 -5.38 -27.29 11.70
C ILE A 411 -4.15 -28.21 11.80
N ALA A 412 -3.59 -28.57 10.65
CA ALA A 412 -2.50 -29.53 10.55
C ALA A 412 -1.16 -28.95 11.03
N LYS A 413 -0.11 -29.79 10.99
CA LYS A 413 1.25 -29.44 11.44
C LYS A 413 1.90 -28.32 10.64
N ASP A 414 1.49 -28.13 9.38
CA ASP A 414 1.93 -27.01 8.54
C ASP A 414 1.32 -25.66 8.94
N GLY A 415 0.27 -25.67 9.77
CA GLY A 415 -0.43 -24.45 10.20
C GLY A 415 -1.32 -23.84 9.12
N TYR A 416 -1.54 -24.53 7.99
CA TYR A 416 -2.30 -23.97 6.88
C TYR A 416 -3.81 -23.93 7.16
N ALA A 417 -4.42 -22.81 6.77
CA ALA A 417 -5.86 -22.63 6.78
C ALA A 417 -6.56 -23.72 5.93
N GLN A 418 -7.75 -24.11 6.37
CA GLN A 418 -8.56 -25.15 5.73
C GLN A 418 -9.76 -24.52 5.04
N TRP A 419 -9.81 -24.69 3.72
CA TRP A 419 -10.83 -24.13 2.85
C TRP A 419 -11.88 -25.19 2.46
N TYR A 420 -13.13 -24.75 2.33
CA TYR A 420 -14.21 -25.54 1.73
C TYR A 420 -15.04 -24.69 0.77
N LYS A 421 -15.48 -25.32 -0.33
CA LYS A 421 -16.43 -24.76 -1.29
C LYS A 421 -17.85 -24.88 -0.74
N LEU A 422 -18.62 -23.82 -0.90
CA LEU A 422 -20.06 -23.78 -0.62
C LEU A 422 -20.83 -24.02 -1.92
N GLY A 423 -22.00 -24.64 -1.80
CA GLY A 423 -22.86 -24.93 -2.95
C GLY A 423 -24.31 -25.17 -2.57
N THR A 424 -25.09 -25.68 -3.52
CA THR A 424 -26.54 -25.87 -3.38
C THR A 424 -26.97 -26.71 -2.17
N LYS A 425 -26.13 -27.65 -1.72
CA LYS A 425 -26.41 -28.51 -0.54
C LYS A 425 -26.17 -27.82 0.81
N SER A 426 -25.44 -26.71 0.82
CA SER A 426 -25.17 -25.90 2.01
C SER A 426 -25.97 -24.59 2.02
N ASP A 427 -26.56 -24.19 0.89
CA ASP A 427 -27.34 -22.96 0.74
C ASP A 427 -28.44 -22.82 1.81
N GLY A 428 -28.50 -21.64 2.44
CA GLY A 428 -29.48 -21.29 3.46
C GLY A 428 -29.33 -22.02 4.79
N LYS A 429 -28.40 -22.98 4.92
CA LYS A 429 -28.19 -23.69 6.18
C LYS A 429 -27.55 -22.79 7.22
N LYS A 430 -27.99 -22.92 8.46
CA LYS A 430 -27.38 -22.24 9.61
C LYS A 430 -26.25 -23.09 10.15
N LEU A 431 -25.02 -22.61 10.05
CA LEU A 431 -23.85 -23.27 10.59
C LEU A 431 -23.52 -22.64 11.94
N LYS A 432 -23.76 -23.37 13.04
CA LYS A 432 -23.28 -23.01 14.37
C LYS A 432 -21.86 -23.51 14.57
N VAL A 433 -20.97 -22.62 14.96
CA VAL A 433 -19.53 -22.87 15.01
C VAL A 433 -19.04 -22.71 16.44
N SER A 434 -18.25 -23.67 16.91
CA SER A 434 -17.52 -23.58 18.18
C SER A 434 -16.03 -23.55 17.84
N LEU A 435 -15.42 -22.39 18.08
CA LEU A 435 -14.02 -22.12 17.81
C LEU A 435 -13.20 -22.44 19.06
N GLY A 436 -12.14 -23.24 18.91
CA GLY A 436 -11.13 -23.37 19.94
C GLY A 436 -10.36 -22.06 20.15
N LYS A 437 -9.53 -21.99 21.22
CA LYS A 437 -8.59 -20.89 21.40
C LYS A 437 -7.66 -20.81 20.17
N ASN A 438 -7.34 -19.59 19.73
CA ASN A 438 -6.41 -19.32 18.63
C ASN A 438 -6.88 -19.85 17.25
N ALA A 439 -8.17 -19.69 16.95
CA ALA A 439 -8.73 -20.01 15.65
C ALA A 439 -9.77 -18.98 15.23
N SER A 440 -10.05 -18.92 13.94
CA SER A 440 -11.05 -18.05 13.34
C SER A 440 -11.78 -18.74 12.20
N LEU A 441 -12.90 -18.13 11.84
CA LEU A 441 -13.71 -18.51 10.70
C LEU A 441 -14.02 -17.28 9.87
N SER A 442 -14.00 -17.41 8.55
CA SER A 442 -14.63 -16.43 7.66
C SER A 442 -15.40 -17.13 6.54
N VAL A 443 -16.50 -16.51 6.12
CA VAL A 443 -17.40 -17.00 5.06
C VAL A 443 -17.53 -15.91 4.01
N TYR A 444 -17.32 -16.31 2.76
CA TYR A 444 -17.40 -15.46 1.58
C TYR A 444 -18.50 -15.96 0.67
N ASP A 445 -19.19 -15.02 0.01
CA ASP A 445 -20.08 -15.36 -1.10
C ASP A 445 -19.28 -15.58 -2.41
N LYS A 446 -20.00 -15.80 -3.51
CA LYS A 446 -19.42 -16.05 -4.84
C LYS A 446 -18.63 -14.86 -5.41
N ASP A 447 -18.85 -13.65 -4.88
CA ASP A 447 -18.21 -12.41 -5.32
C ASP A 447 -17.08 -12.02 -4.35
N TRP A 448 -16.64 -12.96 -3.50
CA TRP A 448 -15.61 -12.78 -2.48
C TRP A 448 -15.92 -11.74 -1.42
N LYS A 449 -17.19 -11.33 -1.27
CA LYS A 449 -17.59 -10.48 -0.15
C LYS A 449 -17.60 -11.32 1.12
N CYS A 450 -16.85 -10.88 2.14
CA CYS A 450 -16.91 -11.47 3.47
C CYS A 450 -18.28 -11.18 4.10
N ILE A 451 -19.15 -12.18 4.18
CA ILE A 451 -20.49 -12.06 4.78
C ILE A 451 -20.48 -12.37 6.28
N TYR A 452 -19.45 -13.05 6.76
CA TYR A 452 -19.27 -13.38 8.17
C TYR A 452 -17.79 -13.57 8.48
N SER A 453 -17.33 -12.98 9.57
CA SER A 453 -16.04 -13.29 10.18
C SER A 453 -16.21 -13.37 11.68
N SER A 454 -15.63 -14.40 12.30
CA SER A 454 -15.62 -14.53 13.76
C SER A 454 -14.74 -13.47 14.45
N LEU A 455 -13.97 -12.70 13.67
CA LEU A 455 -13.14 -11.61 14.19
C LEU A 455 -13.95 -10.32 14.40
N THR A 456 -15.03 -10.13 13.64
CA THR A 456 -15.85 -8.90 13.65
C THR A 456 -17.29 -9.16 14.09
N ASN A 457 -17.72 -10.42 14.12
CA ASN A 457 -19.07 -10.81 14.52
C ASN A 457 -19.05 -11.63 15.82
N LYS A 458 -19.93 -11.26 16.76
CA LYS A 458 -20.11 -11.96 18.04
C LYS A 458 -21.04 -13.18 17.93
N GLU A 459 -21.84 -13.25 16.87
CA GLU A 459 -22.73 -14.37 16.62
C GLU A 459 -21.94 -15.64 16.31
N THR A 460 -22.34 -16.76 16.91
CA THR A 460 -21.71 -18.07 16.69
C THR A 460 -22.37 -18.86 15.56
N THR A 461 -23.42 -18.30 14.95
CA THR A 461 -24.19 -18.95 13.90
C THR A 461 -24.19 -18.08 12.65
N VAL A 462 -23.89 -18.68 11.50
CA VAL A 462 -23.88 -18.02 10.19
C VAL A 462 -24.81 -18.74 9.23
N THR A 463 -25.60 -18.00 8.46
CA THR A 463 -26.37 -18.56 7.34
C THR A 463 -25.46 -18.65 6.11
N LEU A 464 -25.27 -19.86 5.58
CA LEU A 464 -24.39 -20.09 4.45
C LEU A 464 -25.01 -19.62 3.13
N PRO A 465 -24.24 -18.95 2.26
CA PRO A 465 -24.69 -18.48 0.96
C PRO A 465 -24.80 -19.64 -0.03
N LYS A 466 -25.50 -19.37 -1.15
CA LYS A 466 -25.72 -20.32 -2.25
C LYS A 466 -24.44 -20.82 -2.94
N GLY A 467 -23.36 -20.06 -2.81
CA GLY A 467 -22.03 -20.38 -3.31
C GLY A 467 -20.98 -19.48 -2.64
N GLY A 468 -19.71 -19.77 -2.90
CA GLY A 468 -18.57 -19.10 -2.27
C GLY A 468 -17.74 -20.07 -1.43
N TYR A 469 -17.15 -19.56 -0.36
CA TYR A 469 -16.13 -20.28 0.39
C TYR A 469 -16.26 -20.08 1.90
N ILE A 470 -15.78 -21.07 2.64
CA ILE A 470 -15.57 -20.98 4.08
C ILE A 470 -14.13 -21.36 4.40
N VAL A 471 -13.47 -20.55 5.24
CA VAL A 471 -12.11 -20.78 5.72
C VAL A 471 -12.09 -20.94 7.22
N PHE A 472 -11.33 -21.95 7.66
CA PHE A 472 -10.98 -22.18 9.05
C PHE A 472 -9.48 -21.95 9.19
N ALA A 473 -9.08 -20.94 9.96
CA ALA A 473 -7.67 -20.65 10.23
C ALA A 473 -7.39 -20.81 11.73
N GLY A 474 -6.15 -21.16 12.10
CA GLY A 474 -5.78 -21.27 13.50
C GLY A 474 -4.33 -21.67 13.70
N LYS A 475 -3.89 -21.72 14.97
CA LYS A 475 -2.60 -22.36 15.30
C LYS A 475 -2.65 -23.87 15.01
N THR A 476 -1.50 -24.46 14.75
CA THR A 476 -1.34 -25.92 14.65
C THR A 476 -2.05 -26.65 15.79
N GLY A 477 -2.88 -27.64 15.45
CA GLY A 477 -3.66 -28.43 16.40
C GLY A 477 -4.95 -27.77 16.89
N ALA A 478 -5.25 -26.53 16.49
CA ALA A 478 -6.53 -25.90 16.79
C ALA A 478 -7.68 -26.73 16.22
N LYS A 479 -8.69 -27.00 17.06
CA LYS A 479 -9.89 -27.76 16.71
C LYS A 479 -11.09 -26.84 16.64
N LEU A 480 -11.88 -26.99 15.58
CA LEU A 480 -13.09 -26.24 15.33
C LEU A 480 -14.22 -27.22 15.05
N SER A 481 -15.37 -27.06 15.69
CA SER A 481 -16.55 -27.90 15.41
C SER A 481 -17.65 -27.07 14.78
N ALA A 482 -18.28 -27.62 13.75
CA ALA A 482 -19.37 -26.98 13.01
C ALA A 482 -20.59 -27.91 13.01
N LYS A 483 -21.75 -27.35 13.34
CA LYS A 483 -23.04 -28.06 13.47
C LYS A 483 -24.11 -27.32 12.68
N TYR A 484 -24.97 -28.06 11.98
CA TYR A 484 -26.11 -27.52 11.22
C TYR A 484 -27.39 -27.48 12.04
#